data_AF-A0A7X7X2Y6-F1
#
_entry.id   AF-A0A7X7X2Y6-F1
#
_cell.length_a   1.000
_cell.length_b   1.000
_cell.length_c   1.000
_cell.angle_alpha   90.00
_cell.angle_beta   90.00
_cell.angle_gamma   90.00
#
_symmetry.space_group_name_H-M   'P 1'
#
loop_
_entity.id
_entity.type
_entity.pdbx_description
1 polymer ?
#
loop_
_entity_poly.entity_id
_entity_poly.type
_entity_poly.pdbx_seq_one_letter_code
_entity_poly.pdbx_strand_id
1 'polypeptide(L)'
;MKAGLMKWIGFFVVAAVIILMPMEALAVEGTLGYEGGISAVNVSEDNEYYYTEMCFLTGKPIFLSGTLTIDKRVRNDIETATYTYRLENAEEAAALTRVVIYETVSDTKVNGQITESTRLTRLPTERITIGGDIYTLSDYNFSRSLLTDPKPALNYYAGEFAGRKTYVVNGNRDNTISVGISGRLYAYDQYWSSTQTQKIQYTLEARMMGENDPYQWGGSAEVTVSTTTRQQIKFSENEPWQISFDGGYVRRTWEEAVLDYHARLPEMDSENRPTPVLKDYKSRTGISTPPVLERLMVPNIKQLNGHWAQEPVSILFGLEVIPGTGDDYNINKYITRREFVIMLMQAVRDIPADPNVRTSSLATRNRNKTVEVSPFIDVSLDDPDYSLIKRAYENRITAGTGRYYFEPESYITYAEAIKMIVSALGLENLAPWPNTNTPYVDNDSIPAYARNAASVAYSLGIFQGDERGFFNPSGRITNEQAAKLFYNLIQYMGDELVKDYSDRILSF
;
A
#
# COMPACT_ATOMS: atom_id res chain seq x y z
N MET A 1 -32.71 16.34 57.12
CA MET A 1 -31.28 15.99 57.31
C MET A 1 -31.01 14.73 56.49
N LYS A 2 -30.11 14.83 55.50
CA LYS A 2 -29.49 13.77 54.69
C LYS A 2 -30.39 12.71 54.02
N ALA A 3 -30.46 12.80 52.69
CA ALA A 3 -30.16 11.74 51.71
C ALA A 3 -30.99 11.96 50.44
N GLY A 4 -30.35 12.34 49.34
CA GLY A 4 -31.05 12.46 48.05
C GLY A 4 -30.47 13.50 47.09
N LEU A 5 -29.14 13.61 46.98
CA LEU A 5 -28.52 14.33 45.86
C LEU A 5 -27.06 13.88 45.68
N MET A 6 -26.86 12.62 45.26
CA MET A 6 -25.54 12.14 44.81
C MET A 6 -25.70 10.91 43.92
N LYS A 7 -26.25 11.12 42.72
CA LYS A 7 -26.18 10.22 41.57
C LYS A 7 -26.22 11.09 40.32
N TRP A 8 -25.10 11.74 40.03
CA TRP A 8 -24.68 12.37 38.77
C TRP A 8 -23.21 12.76 39.06
N ILE A 9 -22.32 12.66 38.07
CA ILE A 9 -20.83 12.74 38.18
C ILE A 9 -20.12 11.37 38.23
N GLY A 10 -20.57 10.40 37.44
CA GLY A 10 -19.82 9.16 37.26
C GLY A 10 -20.17 8.41 35.99
N PHE A 11 -20.24 9.10 34.83
CA PHE A 11 -20.47 8.42 33.55
C PHE A 11 -20.11 9.25 32.30
N PHE A 12 -19.03 10.04 32.30
CA PHE A 12 -18.68 10.88 31.12
C PHE A 12 -17.18 10.97 30.84
N VAL A 13 -16.50 9.83 30.65
CA VAL A 13 -15.11 9.84 30.13
C VAL A 13 -14.84 8.85 28.97
N VAL A 14 -15.73 7.92 28.60
CA VAL A 14 -15.42 6.93 27.53
C VAL A 14 -16.17 7.21 26.21
N ALA A 15 -16.37 8.48 25.87
CA ALA A 15 -16.90 8.85 24.56
C ALA A 15 -16.20 10.10 24.02
N ALA A 16 -14.87 10.14 24.11
CA ALA A 16 -14.09 10.88 23.15
C ALA A 16 -13.99 9.98 21.91
N VAL A 17 -14.96 10.10 21.01
CA VAL A 17 -14.75 9.78 19.61
C VAL A 17 -13.58 10.66 19.19
N ILE A 18 -12.38 10.11 19.23
CA ILE A 18 -11.24 10.66 18.51
C ILE A 18 -11.73 10.67 17.08
N ILE A 19 -11.96 11.87 16.55
CA ILE A 19 -12.04 12.11 15.12
C ILE A 19 -10.65 11.77 14.61
N LEU A 20 -10.40 10.48 14.39
CA LEU A 20 -9.37 10.01 13.49
C LEU A 20 -9.77 10.61 12.16
N MET A 21 -9.17 11.76 11.81
CA MET A 21 -9.18 12.19 10.42
C MET A 21 -8.73 10.97 9.61
N PRO A 22 -9.47 10.55 8.57
CA PRO A 22 -9.00 9.47 7.72
C PRO A 22 -7.62 9.87 7.22
N MET A 23 -6.63 9.00 7.43
CA MET A 23 -5.31 9.21 6.86
C MET A 23 -5.50 9.11 5.34
N GLU A 24 -5.41 10.24 4.64
CA GLU A 24 -5.63 10.33 3.19
C GLU A 24 -4.41 9.89 2.36
N ALA A 25 -3.36 9.36 3.00
CA ALA A 25 -2.16 8.91 2.33
C ALA A 25 -2.25 7.42 1.99
N LEU A 26 -2.77 7.12 0.82
CA LEU A 26 -2.71 5.81 0.20
C LEU A 26 -1.93 5.96 -1.11
N ALA A 27 -1.07 4.99 -1.43
CA ALA A 27 -0.64 4.76 -2.81
C ALA A 27 -1.80 4.10 -3.58
N VAL A 28 -2.96 4.77 -3.64
CA VAL A 28 -4.16 4.16 -4.20
C VAL A 28 -3.94 3.85 -5.66
N GLU A 29 -4.47 2.72 -6.09
CA GLU A 29 -4.55 2.37 -7.49
C GLU A 29 -4.99 3.55 -8.38
N GLY A 30 -4.16 3.88 -9.37
CA GLY A 30 -4.41 4.98 -10.31
C GLY A 30 -3.93 6.37 -9.85
N THR A 31 -3.40 6.54 -8.64
CA THR A 31 -2.78 7.81 -8.19
C THR A 31 -1.60 8.22 -9.09
N LEU A 32 -0.78 7.24 -9.49
CA LEU A 32 0.27 7.35 -10.52
C LEU A 32 -0.25 7.73 -11.94
N GLY A 33 -1.55 7.86 -12.12
CA GLY A 33 -2.18 7.75 -13.43
C GLY A 33 -2.11 6.32 -13.97
N TYR A 34 -2.70 6.12 -15.15
CA TYR A 34 -2.65 4.83 -15.85
C TYR A 34 -1.38 4.67 -16.72
N GLU A 35 -0.57 5.73 -16.85
CA GLU A 35 0.55 5.77 -17.78
C GLU A 35 1.77 6.54 -17.22
N GLY A 36 2.67 5.83 -16.52
CA GLY A 36 4.11 6.13 -16.49
C GLY A 36 4.61 7.45 -15.91
N GLY A 37 3.77 8.22 -15.23
CA GLY A 37 4.22 9.32 -14.39
C GLY A 37 4.32 8.94 -12.91
N ILE A 38 4.85 9.88 -12.12
CA ILE A 38 4.84 9.85 -10.66
C ILE A 38 3.95 10.96 -10.12
N SER A 39 3.28 10.68 -9.02
CA SER A 39 2.41 11.63 -8.34
C SER A 39 2.76 11.77 -6.86
N ALA A 40 2.40 12.88 -6.25
CA ALA A 40 2.31 13.05 -4.80
C ALA A 40 1.12 13.93 -4.45
N VAL A 41 0.40 13.61 -3.37
CA VAL A 41 -0.79 14.37 -2.94
C VAL A 41 -0.47 15.86 -2.73
N ASN A 42 -1.31 16.74 -3.29
CA ASN A 42 -1.30 18.16 -2.94
C ASN A 42 -2.13 18.39 -1.66
N VAL A 43 -1.46 18.51 -0.53
CA VAL A 43 -2.10 18.72 0.79
C VAL A 43 -2.94 20.02 0.92
N SER A 44 -2.89 20.90 -0.09
CA SER A 44 -3.61 22.18 -0.08
C SER A 44 -4.90 22.17 -0.89
N GLU A 45 -5.10 21.20 -1.79
CA GLU A 45 -6.26 21.11 -2.66
C GLU A 45 -6.79 19.67 -2.76
N ASP A 46 -8.09 19.49 -2.48
CA ASP A 46 -8.74 18.18 -2.55
C ASP A 46 -8.65 17.58 -3.97
N ASN A 47 -8.32 16.29 -4.05
CA ASN A 47 -8.21 15.51 -5.29
C ASN A 47 -7.18 16.03 -6.31
N GLU A 48 -6.25 16.91 -5.90
CA GLU A 48 -5.14 17.35 -6.73
C GLU A 48 -3.81 16.71 -6.29
N TYR A 49 -2.97 16.42 -7.27
CA TYR A 49 -1.67 15.79 -7.10
C TYR A 49 -0.62 16.58 -7.88
N TYR A 50 0.57 16.75 -7.30
CA TYR A 50 1.76 17.10 -8.06
C TYR A 50 2.15 15.91 -8.92
N TYR A 51 2.41 16.13 -10.21
CA TYR A 51 2.63 15.04 -11.16
C TYR A 51 3.81 15.35 -12.09
N THR A 52 4.60 14.32 -12.39
CA THR A 52 5.71 14.37 -13.34
C THR A 52 5.70 13.14 -14.24
N GLU A 53 5.81 13.32 -15.56
CA GLU A 53 5.99 12.22 -16.53
C GLU A 53 7.06 12.50 -17.58
N MET A 54 7.46 11.45 -18.29
CA MET A 54 8.36 11.56 -19.44
C MET A 54 7.58 11.76 -20.75
N CYS A 55 8.05 12.69 -21.57
CA CYS A 55 7.66 12.84 -22.96
C CYS A 55 8.84 12.49 -23.88
N PHE A 56 8.57 11.67 -24.90
CA PHE A 56 9.58 11.21 -25.86
C PHE A 56 9.27 11.62 -27.32
N LEU A 57 8.25 12.46 -27.54
CA LEU A 57 7.73 12.76 -28.89
C LEU A 57 8.72 13.51 -29.79
N THR A 58 9.70 14.19 -29.23
CA THR A 58 10.72 14.93 -30.00
C THR A 58 11.95 14.09 -30.32
N GLY A 59 12.00 12.83 -29.90
CA GLY A 59 13.22 12.01 -29.92
C GLY A 59 14.30 12.48 -28.92
N LYS A 60 13.98 13.45 -28.06
CA LYS A 60 14.73 13.79 -26.85
C LYS A 60 13.81 13.57 -25.64
N PRO A 61 14.29 12.96 -24.54
CA PRO A 61 13.47 12.80 -23.34
C PRO A 61 13.25 14.15 -22.66
N ILE A 62 12.00 14.50 -22.37
CA ILE A 62 11.61 15.75 -21.71
C ILE A 62 10.76 15.40 -20.48
N PHE A 63 11.15 15.91 -19.31
CA PHE A 63 10.27 15.87 -18.14
C PHE A 63 9.15 16.91 -18.30
N LEU A 64 7.91 16.51 -18.05
CA LEU A 64 6.77 17.40 -17.93
C LEU A 64 6.24 17.31 -16.50
N SER A 65 6.11 18.45 -15.82
CA SER A 65 5.63 18.51 -14.44
C SER A 65 4.49 19.51 -14.28
N GLY A 66 3.59 19.26 -13.34
CA GLY A 66 2.46 20.14 -13.06
C GLY A 66 1.44 19.45 -12.19
N THR A 67 0.15 19.58 -12.52
CA THR A 67 -0.94 19.04 -11.70
C THR A 67 -1.71 17.93 -12.41
N LEU A 68 -2.18 16.99 -11.58
CA LEU A 68 -3.13 15.94 -11.92
C LEU A 68 -4.34 16.05 -10.99
N THR A 69 -5.54 16.07 -11.57
CA THR A 69 -6.80 15.94 -10.82
C THR A 69 -7.47 14.61 -11.13
N ILE A 70 -7.97 13.92 -10.10
CA ILE A 70 -8.63 12.61 -10.20
C ILE A 70 -10.08 12.69 -9.67
N ASP A 71 -11.07 12.31 -10.47
CA ASP A 71 -12.47 12.12 -10.04
C ASP A 71 -12.90 10.68 -10.32
N LYS A 72 -13.19 9.90 -9.26
CA LYS A 72 -13.66 8.51 -9.36
C LYS A 72 -15.11 8.38 -8.92
N ARG A 73 -15.88 7.61 -9.67
CA ARG A 73 -17.29 7.31 -9.36
C ARG A 73 -17.57 5.83 -9.58
N VAL A 74 -18.22 5.21 -8.60
CA VAL A 74 -18.61 3.80 -8.71
C VAL A 74 -20.12 3.68 -8.79
N ARG A 75 -20.61 2.98 -9.81
CA ARG A 75 -22.02 2.66 -10.00
C ARG A 75 -22.17 1.27 -10.61
N ASN A 76 -22.96 0.40 -9.97
CA ASN A 76 -23.24 -0.96 -10.43
C ASN A 76 -21.95 -1.77 -10.74
N ASP A 77 -20.97 -1.74 -9.83
CA ASP A 77 -19.68 -2.44 -9.95
C ASP A 77 -18.82 -2.00 -11.15
N ILE A 78 -19.12 -0.84 -11.72
CA ILE A 78 -18.33 -0.16 -12.73
C ILE A 78 -17.78 1.12 -12.11
N GLU A 79 -16.46 1.24 -12.11
CA GLU A 79 -15.76 2.48 -11.76
C GLU A 79 -15.52 3.30 -13.03
N THR A 80 -15.93 4.57 -13.02
CA THR A 80 -15.51 5.56 -14.01
C THR A 80 -14.56 6.55 -13.36
N ALA A 81 -13.36 6.67 -13.91
CA ALA A 81 -12.31 7.53 -13.40
C ALA A 81 -11.89 8.56 -14.46
N THR A 82 -11.95 9.84 -14.11
CA THR A 82 -11.54 10.96 -14.97
C THR A 82 -10.22 11.55 -14.47
N TYR A 83 -9.23 11.60 -15.36
CA TYR A 83 -7.90 12.15 -15.10
C TYR A 83 -7.70 13.41 -15.93
N THR A 84 -7.33 14.51 -15.28
CA THR A 84 -7.02 15.78 -15.95
C THR A 84 -5.61 16.20 -15.63
N TYR A 85 -4.77 16.33 -16.66
CA TYR A 85 -3.36 16.69 -16.54
C TYR A 85 -3.13 18.08 -17.11
N ARG A 86 -2.34 18.88 -16.39
CA ARG A 86 -1.80 20.17 -16.84
C ARG A 86 -0.33 20.22 -16.49
N LEU A 87 0.52 19.92 -17.48
CA LEU A 87 1.96 19.77 -17.27
C LEU A 87 2.74 20.74 -18.16
N GLU A 88 3.91 21.14 -17.71
CA GLU A 88 4.79 22.04 -18.42
C GLU A 88 6.28 21.74 -18.17
N ASN A 89 7.11 22.28 -19.04
CA ASN A 89 8.54 22.44 -18.86
C ASN A 89 8.96 23.73 -19.56
N ALA A 90 9.28 24.76 -18.78
CA ALA A 90 9.62 26.07 -19.30
C ALA A 90 10.96 26.09 -20.07
N GLU A 91 11.92 25.24 -19.70
CA GLU A 91 13.25 25.17 -20.33
C GLU A 91 13.15 24.62 -21.76
N GLU A 92 12.28 23.64 -21.97
CA GLU A 92 12.05 23.00 -23.28
C GLU A 92 10.89 23.63 -24.07
N ALA A 93 10.32 24.75 -23.56
CA ALA A 93 9.11 25.38 -24.10
C ALA A 93 7.99 24.35 -24.36
N ALA A 94 7.80 23.43 -23.41
CA ALA A 94 6.91 22.29 -23.54
C ALA A 94 5.68 22.43 -22.62
N ALA A 95 4.51 22.05 -23.13
CA ALA A 95 3.26 22.04 -22.38
C ALA A 95 2.35 20.90 -22.82
N LEU A 96 1.66 20.27 -21.87
CA LEU A 96 0.72 19.17 -22.08
C LEU A 96 -0.60 19.44 -21.37
N THR A 97 -1.68 19.27 -22.12
CA THR A 97 -3.04 19.20 -21.59
C THR A 97 -3.65 17.87 -21.99
N ARG A 98 -4.09 17.07 -21.01
CA ARG A 98 -4.67 15.75 -21.25
C ARG A 98 -5.91 15.54 -20.39
N VAL A 99 -6.98 15.00 -20.97
CA VAL A 99 -8.17 14.52 -20.26
C VAL A 99 -8.48 13.10 -20.72
N VAL A 100 -8.39 12.15 -19.79
CA VAL A 100 -8.64 10.73 -20.03
C VAL A 100 -9.77 10.24 -19.15
N ILE A 101 -10.65 9.41 -19.70
CA ILE A 101 -11.72 8.77 -18.93
C ILE A 101 -11.62 7.27 -19.12
N TYR A 102 -11.35 6.59 -18.02
CA TYR A 102 -11.28 5.14 -17.94
C TYR A 102 -12.56 4.57 -17.32
N GLU A 103 -12.93 3.39 -17.79
CA GLU A 103 -13.93 2.53 -17.17
C GLU A 103 -13.26 1.24 -16.72
N THR A 104 -13.42 0.91 -15.44
CA THR A 104 -12.93 -0.33 -14.84
C THR A 104 -14.13 -1.18 -14.44
N VAL A 105 -14.15 -2.41 -14.92
CA VAL A 105 -15.14 -3.43 -14.55
C VAL A 105 -14.45 -4.46 -13.66
N SER A 106 -15.00 -4.68 -12.47
CA SER A 106 -14.44 -5.58 -11.46
C SER A 106 -15.32 -6.84 -11.34
N ASP A 107 -14.69 -8.00 -11.21
CA ASP A 107 -15.37 -9.29 -11.06
C ASP A 107 -14.70 -10.13 -9.96
N THR A 108 -15.48 -10.51 -8.95
CA THR A 108 -15.00 -11.32 -7.82
C THR A 108 -15.10 -12.80 -8.17
N LYS A 109 -13.96 -13.48 -8.22
CA LYS A 109 -13.85 -14.90 -8.54
C LYS A 109 -14.21 -15.77 -7.35
N VAL A 110 -14.46 -17.05 -7.64
CA VAL A 110 -14.85 -18.08 -6.64
C VAL A 110 -13.83 -18.28 -5.52
N ASN A 111 -12.56 -17.92 -5.75
CA ASN A 111 -11.48 -18.01 -4.76
C ASN A 111 -11.32 -16.72 -3.93
N GLY A 112 -12.17 -15.70 -4.13
CA GLY A 112 -12.12 -14.41 -3.44
C GLY A 112 -11.22 -13.36 -4.10
N GLN A 113 -10.48 -13.73 -5.15
CA GLN A 113 -9.69 -12.77 -5.92
C GLN A 113 -10.60 -11.88 -6.77
N ILE A 114 -10.18 -10.63 -6.96
CA ILE A 114 -10.90 -9.66 -7.78
C ILE A 114 -10.09 -9.45 -9.05
N THR A 115 -10.72 -9.61 -10.21
CA THR A 115 -10.09 -9.25 -11.49
C THR A 115 -10.74 -8.01 -12.03
N GLU A 116 -9.92 -7.08 -12.50
CA GLU A 116 -10.38 -5.79 -13.00
C GLU A 116 -9.88 -5.58 -14.42
N SER A 117 -10.76 -5.13 -15.30
CA SER A 117 -10.44 -4.78 -16.67
C SER A 117 -10.71 -3.31 -16.88
N THR A 118 -9.66 -2.54 -17.17
CA THR A 118 -9.77 -1.11 -17.45
C THR A 118 -9.61 -0.81 -18.93
N ARG A 119 -10.51 0.02 -19.46
CA ARG A 119 -10.50 0.48 -20.87
C ARG A 119 -10.84 1.96 -20.98
N LEU A 120 -10.52 2.54 -22.12
CA LEU A 120 -10.94 3.90 -22.47
C LEU A 120 -12.44 3.91 -22.78
N THR A 121 -13.15 4.88 -22.22
CA THR A 121 -14.57 5.13 -22.55
C THR A 121 -14.74 5.82 -23.91
N ARG A 122 -13.74 6.61 -24.31
CA ARG A 122 -13.69 7.38 -25.56
C ARG A 122 -12.24 7.76 -25.88
N LEU A 123 -12.00 8.23 -27.11
CA LEU A 123 -10.73 8.85 -27.47
C LEU A 123 -10.44 10.03 -26.51
N PRO A 124 -9.29 10.02 -25.81
CA PRO A 124 -8.92 11.10 -24.92
C PRO A 124 -8.62 12.39 -25.67
N THR A 125 -8.74 13.50 -24.95
CA THR A 125 -8.26 14.78 -25.45
C THR A 125 -6.82 14.94 -24.97
N GLU A 126 -5.85 14.97 -25.87
CA GLU A 126 -4.45 15.20 -25.52
C GLU A 126 -3.79 16.08 -26.57
N ARG A 127 -3.19 17.18 -26.10
CA ARG A 127 -2.46 18.14 -26.92
C ARG A 127 -1.16 18.50 -26.21
N ILE A 128 -0.07 18.40 -26.96
CA ILE A 128 1.28 18.66 -26.48
C ILE A 128 1.89 19.71 -27.40
N THR A 129 2.53 20.72 -26.83
CA THR A 129 3.28 21.75 -27.59
C THR A 129 4.71 21.68 -27.13
N ILE A 130 5.69 21.63 -28.04
CA ILE A 130 7.12 21.61 -27.71
C ILE A 130 7.87 22.42 -28.76
N GLY A 131 8.59 23.47 -28.35
CA GLY A 131 9.39 24.28 -29.28
C GLY A 131 8.61 24.91 -30.43
N GLY A 132 7.29 25.07 -30.30
CA GLY A 132 6.37 25.58 -31.33
C GLY A 132 5.62 24.51 -32.14
N ASP A 133 6.10 23.26 -32.13
CA ASP A 133 5.40 22.14 -32.75
C ASP A 133 4.24 21.67 -31.87
N ILE A 134 3.14 21.25 -32.51
CA ILE A 134 1.92 20.79 -31.86
C ILE A 134 1.68 19.32 -32.20
N TYR A 135 1.65 18.47 -31.18
CA TYR A 135 1.32 17.06 -31.27
C TYR A 135 -0.10 16.87 -30.75
N THR A 136 -1.01 16.44 -31.61
CA THR A 136 -2.41 16.18 -31.25
C THR A 136 -2.69 14.70 -31.32
N LEU A 137 -3.20 14.12 -30.24
CA LEU A 137 -3.59 12.71 -30.22
C LEU A 137 -4.72 12.48 -31.22
N SER A 138 -4.50 11.58 -32.18
CA SER A 138 -5.46 11.22 -33.21
C SER A 138 -6.07 9.84 -33.00
N ASP A 139 -5.33 8.94 -32.36
CA ASP A 139 -5.79 7.57 -32.06
C ASP A 139 -5.15 7.07 -30.77
N TYR A 140 -5.92 6.29 -30.01
CA TYR A 140 -5.43 5.66 -28.79
C TYR A 140 -6.25 4.43 -28.43
N ASN A 141 -5.58 3.29 -28.33
CA ASN A 141 -6.12 2.11 -27.67
C ASN A 141 -5.37 1.84 -26.37
N PHE A 142 -6.09 1.38 -25.37
CA PHE A 142 -5.52 0.99 -24.08
C PHE A 142 -6.37 -0.10 -23.46
N SER A 143 -5.69 -1.07 -22.85
CA SER A 143 -6.30 -2.09 -22.02
C SER A 143 -5.37 -2.39 -20.85
N ARG A 144 -5.95 -2.52 -19.65
CA ARG A 144 -5.26 -3.00 -18.46
C ARG A 144 -6.05 -4.14 -17.83
N SER A 145 -5.33 -5.12 -17.33
CA SER A 145 -5.84 -6.21 -16.51
C SER A 145 -5.15 -6.15 -15.16
N LEU A 146 -5.92 -6.21 -14.08
CA LEU A 146 -5.42 -6.20 -12.71
C LEU A 146 -6.02 -7.35 -11.93
N LEU A 147 -5.19 -8.06 -11.18
CA LEU A 147 -5.59 -9.04 -10.19
C LEU A 147 -5.32 -8.45 -8.81
N THR A 148 -6.36 -8.40 -8.00
CA THR A 148 -6.28 -8.10 -6.58
C THR A 148 -6.55 -9.39 -5.81
N ASP A 149 -5.64 -9.74 -4.90
CA ASP A 149 -5.80 -10.85 -3.96
C ASP A 149 -5.96 -10.29 -2.53
N PRO A 150 -7.20 -10.06 -2.07
CA PRO A 150 -7.44 -9.51 -0.75
C PRO A 150 -7.04 -10.51 0.33
N LYS A 151 -6.10 -10.13 1.20
CA LYS A 151 -5.74 -10.88 2.41
C LYS A 151 -6.21 -10.12 3.65
N PRO A 152 -6.25 -10.78 4.81
CA PRO A 152 -6.81 -10.16 6.00
C PRO A 152 -6.10 -8.88 6.46
N ALA A 153 -4.78 -8.81 6.29
CA ALA A 153 -3.97 -7.67 6.70
C ALA A 153 -3.58 -6.72 5.55
N LEU A 154 -3.57 -7.21 4.30
CA LEU A 154 -3.14 -6.44 3.14
C LEU A 154 -3.77 -6.91 1.83
N ASN A 155 -3.80 -6.04 0.83
CA ASN A 155 -4.18 -6.40 -0.53
C ASN A 155 -2.94 -6.52 -1.40
N TYR A 156 -2.86 -7.59 -2.20
CA TYR A 156 -1.80 -7.75 -3.19
C TYR A 156 -2.33 -7.49 -4.60
N TYR A 157 -1.56 -6.75 -5.39
CA TYR A 157 -1.91 -6.38 -6.75
C TYR A 157 -0.85 -6.83 -7.73
N ALA A 158 -1.29 -7.44 -8.83
CA ALA A 158 -0.45 -7.76 -9.98
C ALA A 158 -1.23 -7.51 -11.26
N GLY A 159 -0.63 -6.78 -12.20
CA GLY A 159 -1.33 -6.46 -13.43
C GLY A 159 -0.39 -6.18 -14.60
N GLU A 160 -1.01 -6.09 -15.76
CA GLU A 160 -0.37 -5.68 -17.00
C GLU A 160 -1.26 -4.75 -17.79
N PHE A 161 -0.62 -3.93 -18.62
CA PHE A 161 -1.32 -3.05 -19.55
C PHE A 161 -0.58 -2.95 -20.85
N ALA A 162 -1.34 -2.63 -21.89
CA ALA A 162 -0.80 -2.31 -23.20
C ALA A 162 -1.67 -1.25 -23.87
N GLY A 163 -1.02 -0.45 -24.71
CA GLY A 163 -1.69 0.55 -25.50
C GLY A 163 -0.83 1.06 -26.64
N ARG A 164 -1.44 1.85 -27.52
CA ARG A 164 -0.74 2.53 -28.60
C ARG A 164 -1.39 3.88 -28.82
N LYS A 165 -0.59 4.94 -28.74
CA LYS A 165 -0.99 6.29 -29.11
C LYS A 165 -0.48 6.63 -30.50
N THR A 166 -1.26 7.37 -31.26
CA THR A 166 -0.81 7.99 -32.51
C THR A 166 -1.08 9.48 -32.44
N TYR A 167 -0.05 10.27 -32.69
CA TYR A 167 -0.11 11.72 -32.72
C TYR A 167 0.05 12.23 -34.14
N VAL A 168 -0.72 13.25 -34.49
CA VAL A 168 -0.55 14.06 -35.70
C VAL A 168 0.24 15.32 -35.35
N VAL A 169 1.24 15.65 -36.16
CA VAL A 169 2.15 16.78 -35.92
C VAL A 169 1.73 17.98 -36.78
N ASN A 170 1.57 19.14 -36.15
CA ASN A 170 1.21 20.42 -36.78
C ASN A 170 -0.04 20.36 -37.68
N GLY A 171 -0.97 19.44 -37.37
CA GLY A 171 -2.18 19.22 -38.16
C GLY A 171 -1.96 18.53 -39.51
N ASN A 172 -0.72 18.17 -39.87
CA ASN A 172 -0.41 17.45 -41.09
C ASN A 172 -0.57 15.94 -40.87
N ARG A 173 -1.58 15.33 -41.51
CA ARG A 173 -1.91 13.90 -41.36
C ARG A 173 -0.83 12.95 -41.88
N ASP A 174 0.07 13.43 -42.73
CA ASP A 174 1.21 12.65 -43.23
C ASP A 174 2.37 12.62 -42.22
N ASN A 175 2.33 13.50 -41.21
CA ASN A 175 3.29 13.56 -40.12
C ASN A 175 2.71 12.91 -38.86
N THR A 176 3.17 11.70 -38.55
CA THR A 176 2.65 10.91 -37.43
C THR A 176 3.75 10.45 -36.49
N ILE A 177 3.43 10.34 -35.19
CA ILE A 177 4.27 9.66 -34.20
C ILE A 177 3.43 8.61 -33.50
N SER A 178 3.83 7.35 -33.61
CA SER A 178 3.25 6.21 -32.89
C SER A 178 4.07 5.92 -31.63
N VAL A 179 3.38 5.76 -30.51
CA VAL A 179 3.96 5.37 -29.22
C VAL A 179 3.27 4.08 -28.77
N GLY A 180 3.94 2.95 -28.92
CA GLY A 180 3.54 1.68 -28.33
C GLY A 180 3.91 1.65 -26.86
N ILE A 181 3.00 1.16 -26.02
CA ILE A 181 3.13 1.13 -24.57
C ILE A 181 2.82 -0.30 -24.12
N SER A 182 3.69 -0.87 -23.28
CA SER A 182 3.40 -2.12 -22.58
C SER A 182 4.04 -2.08 -21.21
N GLY A 183 3.34 -2.53 -20.18
CA GLY A 183 3.86 -2.46 -18.82
C GLY A 183 3.31 -3.54 -17.92
N ARG A 184 4.03 -3.73 -16.82
CA ARG A 184 3.61 -4.55 -15.68
C ARG A 184 3.55 -3.66 -14.45
N LEU A 185 2.64 -3.99 -13.55
CA LEU A 185 2.50 -3.32 -12.27
C LEU A 185 2.43 -4.33 -11.13
N TYR A 186 3.05 -3.96 -10.02
CA TYR A 186 3.01 -4.70 -8.76
C TYR A 186 2.73 -3.71 -7.64
N ALA A 187 1.75 -4.03 -6.79
CA ALA A 187 1.43 -3.17 -5.67
C ALA A 187 1.00 -3.98 -4.45
N TYR A 188 1.02 -3.32 -3.29
CA TYR A 188 0.30 -3.77 -2.12
C TYR A 188 -0.24 -2.56 -1.35
N ASP A 189 -1.36 -2.77 -0.67
CA ASP A 189 -1.94 -1.80 0.25
C ASP A 189 -2.01 -2.35 1.66
N GLN A 190 -1.45 -1.59 2.59
CA GLN A 190 -1.45 -1.87 4.02
C GLN A 190 -1.54 -0.55 4.80
N TYR A 191 -2.06 -0.59 6.02
CA TYR A 191 -2.12 0.56 6.94
C TYR A 191 -0.75 1.24 7.24
N TRP A 192 0.31 0.45 7.44
CA TRP A 192 1.66 0.87 7.82
C TRP A 192 2.47 1.37 6.62
N SER A 193 2.23 0.81 5.44
CA SER A 193 2.79 1.30 4.18
C SER A 193 1.98 0.79 2.99
N SER A 194 2.11 1.48 1.88
CA SER A 194 1.58 1.04 0.58
C SER A 194 2.61 1.32 -0.48
N THR A 195 2.60 0.55 -1.56
CA THR A 195 3.52 0.75 -2.69
C THR A 195 2.88 0.31 -3.97
N GLN A 196 2.99 1.12 -5.02
CA GLN A 196 2.69 0.72 -6.40
C GLN A 196 3.91 1.01 -7.27
N THR A 197 4.38 -0.01 -7.99
CA THR A 197 5.49 0.10 -8.94
C THR A 197 5.07 -0.38 -10.32
N GLN A 198 5.38 0.39 -11.36
CA GLN A 198 5.14 0.04 -12.75
C GLN A 198 6.46 0.04 -13.52
N LYS A 199 6.69 -1.01 -14.32
CA LYS A 199 7.81 -1.10 -15.27
C LYS A 199 7.24 -1.07 -16.68
N ILE A 200 7.59 -0.03 -17.45
CA ILE A 200 6.90 0.35 -18.69
C ILE A 200 7.91 0.41 -19.83
N GLN A 201 7.54 -0.22 -20.94
CA GLN A 201 8.27 -0.20 -22.19
C GLN A 201 7.53 0.68 -23.19
N TYR A 202 8.26 1.61 -23.79
CA TYR A 202 7.83 2.47 -24.87
C TYR A 202 8.56 2.10 -26.16
N THR A 203 7.81 1.98 -27.25
CA THR A 203 8.35 1.85 -28.60
C THR A 203 7.86 3.04 -29.43
N LEU A 204 8.79 3.80 -29.99
CA LEU A 204 8.52 5.03 -30.72
C LEU A 204 8.77 4.80 -32.22
N GLU A 205 7.85 5.27 -33.05
CA GLU A 205 7.99 5.33 -34.50
C GLU A 205 7.43 6.66 -35.00
N ALA A 206 8.29 7.52 -35.51
CA ALA A 206 7.94 8.79 -36.11
C ALA A 206 8.08 8.72 -37.64
N ARG A 207 7.07 9.22 -38.34
CA ARG A 207 7.01 9.30 -39.79
C ARG A 207 6.61 10.71 -40.19
N MET A 208 7.57 11.50 -40.66
CA MET A 208 7.36 12.85 -41.15
C MET A 208 7.37 12.81 -42.68
N MET A 209 6.20 12.69 -43.29
CA MET A 209 6.04 12.47 -44.73
C MET A 209 5.43 13.66 -45.49
N GLY A 210 5.40 14.86 -44.88
CA GLY A 210 4.95 16.07 -45.56
C GLY A 210 5.73 16.43 -46.82
N GLU A 211 5.22 17.39 -47.60
CA GLU A 211 5.66 17.67 -48.98
C GLU A 211 7.13 18.13 -49.16
N ASN A 212 7.91 18.31 -48.09
CA ASN A 212 9.33 18.67 -48.16
C ASN A 212 10.20 17.82 -47.20
N ASP A 213 11.18 17.12 -47.78
CA ASP A 213 12.26 16.39 -47.10
C ASP A 213 11.79 15.38 -46.03
N PRO A 214 11.13 14.28 -46.48
CA PRO A 214 10.54 13.30 -45.58
C PRO A 214 11.59 12.51 -44.81
N TYR A 215 11.30 12.22 -43.56
CA TYR A 215 12.19 11.43 -42.70
C TYR A 215 11.41 10.57 -41.72
N GLN A 216 12.08 9.56 -41.19
CA GLN A 216 11.52 8.66 -40.19
C GLN A 216 12.57 8.39 -39.12
N TRP A 217 12.11 8.15 -37.90
CA TRP A 217 12.97 7.70 -36.83
C TRP A 217 12.21 6.80 -35.87
N GLY A 218 12.94 5.98 -35.14
CA GLY A 218 12.37 5.14 -34.09
C GLY A 218 13.29 5.09 -32.89
N GLY A 219 12.76 4.59 -31.79
CA GLY A 219 13.50 4.45 -30.55
C GLY A 219 12.71 3.70 -29.50
N SER A 220 13.31 3.52 -28.34
CA SER A 220 12.68 2.83 -27.22
C SER A 220 12.99 3.53 -25.90
N ALA A 221 12.12 3.38 -24.92
CA ALA A 221 12.39 3.80 -23.56
C ALA A 221 11.81 2.79 -22.57
N GLU A 222 12.56 2.54 -21.50
CA GLU A 222 12.09 1.89 -20.30
C GLU A 222 11.88 2.97 -19.24
N VAL A 223 10.70 2.99 -18.61
CA VAL A 223 10.38 3.87 -17.49
C VAL A 223 9.91 3.01 -16.33
N THR A 224 10.55 3.16 -15.19
CA THR A 224 10.13 2.53 -13.93
C THR A 224 9.66 3.63 -12.99
N VAL A 225 8.38 3.59 -12.64
CA VAL A 225 7.76 4.50 -11.65
C VAL A 225 7.38 3.74 -10.40
N SER A 226 7.60 4.33 -9.24
CA SER A 226 7.20 3.77 -7.96
C SER A 226 6.68 4.88 -7.06
N THR A 227 5.51 4.69 -6.44
CA THR A 227 4.99 5.56 -5.38
C THR A 227 4.80 4.73 -4.13
N THR A 228 5.26 5.25 -3.00
CA THR A 228 5.32 4.58 -1.71
C THR A 228 4.82 5.53 -0.62
N THR A 229 3.87 5.06 0.19
CA THR A 229 3.58 5.69 1.49
C THR A 229 4.39 4.97 2.56
N ARG A 230 5.21 5.72 3.31
CA ARG A 230 6.04 5.17 4.40
C ARG A 230 5.57 5.66 5.75
N GLN A 231 5.79 4.83 6.77
CA GLN A 231 5.66 5.23 8.17
C GLN A 231 6.93 4.92 8.92
N GLN A 232 7.40 5.87 9.72
CA GLN A 232 8.53 5.69 10.61
C GLN A 232 8.17 6.11 12.03
N ILE A 233 8.56 5.28 13.00
CA ILE A 233 8.39 5.56 14.42
C ILE A 233 9.76 5.86 15.01
N LYS A 234 9.93 7.05 15.58
CA LYS A 234 11.21 7.48 16.15
C LYS A 234 11.02 8.09 17.52
N PHE A 235 11.89 7.73 18.47
CA PHE A 235 11.91 8.37 19.78
C PHE A 235 12.37 9.82 19.65
N SER A 236 11.64 10.71 20.33
CA SER A 236 11.96 12.12 20.47
C SER A 236 12.09 12.45 21.95
N GLU A 237 13.32 12.74 22.36
CA GLU A 237 13.64 13.29 23.67
C GLU A 237 13.01 14.68 23.86
N ASN A 238 12.78 15.04 25.12
CA ASN A 238 12.34 16.37 25.51
C ASN A 238 13.54 17.25 25.86
N GLU A 239 13.53 18.52 25.45
CA GLU A 239 14.57 19.47 25.88
C GLU A 239 14.43 19.89 27.35
N PRO A 240 13.22 20.19 27.88
CA PRO A 240 13.09 20.58 29.28
C PRO A 240 13.27 19.40 30.22
N TRP A 241 13.97 19.60 31.33
CA TRP A 241 14.16 18.55 32.35
C TRP A 241 13.05 18.55 33.40
N GLN A 242 12.25 19.62 33.50
CA GLN A 242 11.08 19.73 34.39
C GLN A 242 9.79 19.31 33.68
N ILE A 243 9.80 18.10 33.11
CA ILE A 243 8.66 17.51 32.38
C ILE A 243 8.32 16.15 32.98
N SER A 244 7.05 15.74 32.92
CA SER A 244 6.56 14.52 33.58
C SER A 244 6.88 13.20 32.83
N PHE A 245 7.60 13.27 31.70
CA PHE A 245 7.98 12.13 30.87
C PHE A 245 9.31 12.41 30.13
N ASP A 246 10.14 11.38 29.93
CA ASP A 246 11.51 11.53 29.40
C ASP A 246 11.57 11.87 27.90
N GLY A 247 10.47 11.63 27.20
CA GLY A 247 10.33 11.78 25.76
C GLY A 247 9.15 10.95 25.28
N GLY A 248 9.03 10.78 23.98
CA GLY A 248 8.00 9.92 23.42
C GLY A 248 8.27 9.58 21.97
N TYR A 249 7.66 8.49 21.52
CA TYR A 249 7.72 8.12 20.12
C TYR A 249 6.84 9.03 19.28
N VAL A 250 7.36 9.41 18.12
CA VAL A 250 6.66 10.19 17.10
C VAL A 250 6.56 9.33 15.86
N ARG A 251 5.33 9.11 15.39
CA ARG A 251 5.04 8.51 14.09
C ARG A 251 5.14 9.60 13.02
N ARG A 252 5.86 9.29 11.95
CA ARG A 252 6.04 10.14 10.77
C ARG A 252 5.48 9.41 9.58
N THR A 253 4.57 10.03 8.85
CA THR A 253 3.99 9.47 7.62
C THR A 253 4.29 10.40 6.47
N TRP A 254 4.80 9.87 5.37
CA TRP A 254 5.08 10.65 4.17
C TRP A 254 4.95 9.78 2.92
N GLU A 255 4.83 10.44 1.77
CA GLU A 255 4.79 9.81 0.46
C GLU A 255 6.07 10.14 -0.30
N GLU A 256 6.58 9.14 -1.01
CA GLU A 256 7.72 9.27 -1.92
C GLU A 256 7.33 8.65 -3.25
N ALA A 257 7.65 9.35 -4.34
CA ALA A 257 7.50 8.83 -5.67
C ALA A 257 8.80 9.00 -6.45
N VAL A 258 9.17 7.99 -7.22
CA VAL A 258 10.45 7.92 -7.95
C VAL A 258 10.17 7.49 -9.38
N LEU A 259 10.70 8.26 -10.33
CA LEU A 259 10.69 7.95 -11.76
C LEU A 259 12.14 7.77 -12.20
N ASP A 260 12.45 6.56 -12.67
CA ASP A 260 13.72 6.23 -13.31
C ASP A 260 13.45 5.90 -14.79
N TYR A 261 14.27 6.40 -15.70
CA TYR A 261 14.14 6.05 -17.11
C TYR A 261 15.49 5.76 -17.77
N HIS A 262 15.45 4.86 -18.74
CA HIS A 262 16.51 4.64 -19.72
C HIS A 262 15.90 4.64 -21.12
N ALA A 263 16.33 5.57 -21.97
CA ALA A 263 15.84 5.74 -23.32
C ALA A 263 16.98 5.63 -24.33
N ARG A 264 16.70 4.99 -25.47
CA ARG A 264 17.58 4.88 -26.61
C ARG A 264 16.89 5.49 -27.83
N LEU A 265 17.31 6.70 -28.17
CA LEU A 265 16.65 7.55 -29.16
C LEU A 265 17.68 8.04 -30.20
N PRO A 266 17.26 8.44 -31.40
CA PRO A 266 18.17 9.01 -32.39
C PRO A 266 18.84 10.29 -31.85
N GLU A 267 20.11 10.47 -32.16
CA GLU A 267 20.76 11.76 -32.05
C GLU A 267 20.14 12.71 -33.08
N MET A 268 19.77 13.90 -32.62
CA MET A 268 19.22 14.96 -33.48
C MET A 268 20.33 15.96 -33.82
N ASP A 269 20.40 16.38 -35.08
CA ASP A 269 21.34 17.41 -35.53
C ASP A 269 20.87 18.83 -35.15
N SER A 270 21.59 19.85 -35.62
CA SER A 270 21.28 21.26 -35.35
C SER A 270 19.95 21.73 -35.93
N GLU A 271 19.38 20.99 -36.88
CA GLU A 271 18.08 21.26 -37.50
C GLU A 271 16.96 20.38 -36.90
N ASN A 272 17.24 19.69 -35.79
CA ASN A 272 16.37 18.69 -35.17
C ASN A 272 16.00 17.52 -36.09
N ARG A 273 16.89 17.15 -37.02
CA ARG A 273 16.74 15.99 -37.90
C ARG A 273 17.39 14.77 -37.25
N PRO A 274 16.79 13.56 -37.38
CA PRO A 274 17.38 12.36 -36.81
C PRO A 274 18.60 11.92 -37.62
N THR A 275 19.66 11.56 -36.92
CA THR A 275 20.83 10.90 -37.48
C THR A 275 20.72 9.38 -37.34
N PRO A 276 21.57 8.60 -38.04
CA PRO A 276 21.63 7.13 -37.86
C PRO A 276 22.16 6.69 -36.49
N VAL A 277 22.68 7.60 -35.68
CA VAL A 277 23.31 7.30 -34.39
C VAL A 277 22.24 7.26 -33.31
N LEU A 278 22.18 6.18 -32.54
CA LEU A 278 21.36 6.10 -31.34
C LEU A 278 22.16 6.55 -30.13
N LYS A 279 21.54 7.39 -29.30
CA LYS A 279 22.08 7.89 -28.05
C LYS A 279 21.28 7.35 -26.87
N ASP A 280 22.02 6.96 -25.83
CA ASP A 280 21.45 6.58 -24.55
C ASP A 280 21.20 7.82 -23.68
N TYR A 281 20.02 7.87 -23.09
CA TYR A 281 19.60 8.88 -22.12
C TYR A 281 19.12 8.16 -20.87
N LYS A 282 19.56 8.62 -19.71
CA LYS A 282 19.09 8.09 -18.43
C LYS A 282 19.05 9.19 -17.40
N SER A 283 18.03 9.18 -16.56
CA SER A 283 17.94 10.05 -15.40
C SER A 283 16.95 9.48 -14.40
N ARG A 284 17.01 10.03 -13.19
CA ARG A 284 16.12 9.71 -12.09
C ARG A 284 15.62 11.00 -11.47
N THR A 285 14.32 11.05 -11.20
CA THR A 285 13.68 12.14 -10.45
C THR A 285 12.74 11.58 -9.41
N GLY A 286 12.34 12.41 -8.45
CA GLY A 286 11.38 12.02 -7.45
C GLY A 286 10.63 13.20 -6.86
N ILE A 287 9.48 12.89 -6.26
CA ILE A 287 8.62 13.81 -5.54
C ILE A 287 8.47 13.24 -4.12
N SER A 288 8.48 14.10 -3.11
CA SER A 288 8.20 13.68 -1.74
C SER A 288 7.33 14.71 -1.03
N THR A 289 6.38 14.23 -0.23
CA THR A 289 5.54 15.09 0.59
C THR A 289 6.22 15.43 1.93
N PRO A 290 5.96 16.60 2.50
CA PRO A 290 6.37 16.88 3.88
C PRO A 290 5.76 15.86 4.85
N PRO A 291 6.53 15.35 5.82
CA PRO A 291 6.02 14.33 6.73
C PRO A 291 4.95 14.89 7.68
N VAL A 292 3.86 14.15 7.82
CA VAL A 292 2.85 14.36 8.86
C VAL A 292 3.36 13.72 10.15
N LEU A 293 3.40 14.50 11.24
CA LEU A 293 3.91 14.07 12.53
C LEU A 293 2.76 13.83 13.51
N GLU A 294 2.80 12.69 14.18
CA GLU A 294 1.85 12.34 15.24
C GLU A 294 2.60 11.83 16.45
N ARG A 295 2.34 12.44 17.61
CA ARG A 295 2.97 12.01 18.86
C ARG A 295 2.16 10.87 19.46
N LEU A 296 2.84 9.75 19.73
CA LEU A 296 2.23 8.60 20.36
C LEU A 296 2.12 8.79 21.87
N MET A 297 1.18 8.07 22.49
CA MET A 297 1.06 8.00 23.94
C MET A 297 2.38 7.52 24.56
N VAL A 298 2.77 8.14 25.68
CA VAL A 298 3.89 7.67 26.51
C VAL A 298 3.33 6.74 27.58
N PRO A 299 3.60 5.42 27.52
CA PRO A 299 3.08 4.47 28.50
C PRO A 299 3.87 4.51 29.82
N ASN A 300 3.21 4.16 30.91
CA ASN A 300 3.84 4.00 32.22
C ASN A 300 4.49 2.62 32.35
N ILE A 301 5.70 2.47 31.81
CA ILE A 301 6.47 1.22 31.81
C ILE A 301 7.85 1.38 32.44
N LYS A 302 7.96 2.22 33.49
CA LYS A 302 9.25 2.54 34.14
C LYS A 302 10.01 1.29 34.63
N GLN A 303 9.27 0.23 34.96
CA GLN A 303 9.81 -1.08 35.32
C GLN A 303 10.64 -1.76 34.21
N LEU A 304 10.51 -1.31 32.97
CA LEU A 304 11.23 -1.83 31.81
C LEU A 304 12.47 -1.03 31.45
N ASN A 305 12.89 -0.04 32.25
CA ASN A 305 14.05 0.77 31.90
C ASN A 305 15.33 -0.07 31.71
N GLY A 306 15.93 -0.01 30.51
CA GLY A 306 17.09 -0.80 30.11
C GLY A 306 16.78 -2.24 29.71
N HIS A 307 15.51 -2.64 29.72
CA HIS A 307 15.06 -3.96 29.29
C HIS A 307 14.92 -4.01 27.76
N TRP A 308 15.29 -5.12 27.13
CA TRP A 308 15.22 -5.26 25.66
C TRP A 308 13.80 -5.08 25.10
N ALA A 309 12.78 -5.41 25.90
CA ALA A 309 11.37 -5.28 25.51
C ALA A 309 10.83 -3.86 25.68
N GLN A 310 11.58 -2.94 26.28
CA GLN A 310 11.11 -1.58 26.57
C GLN A 310 10.62 -0.85 25.33
N GLU A 311 11.43 -0.84 24.27
CA GLU A 311 11.10 -0.17 23.02
C GLU A 311 9.90 -0.82 22.31
N PRO A 312 9.88 -2.14 22.02
CA PRO A 312 8.72 -2.79 21.42
C PRO A 312 7.44 -2.54 22.21
N VAL A 313 7.47 -2.70 23.54
CA VAL A 313 6.31 -2.48 24.40
C VAL A 313 5.87 -1.02 24.36
N SER A 314 6.81 -0.07 24.43
CA SER A 314 6.48 1.36 24.40
C SER A 314 5.79 1.76 23.10
N ILE A 315 6.30 1.27 21.97
CA ILE A 315 5.75 1.56 20.65
C ILE A 315 4.36 0.93 20.53
N LEU A 316 4.19 -0.32 20.93
CA LEU A 316 2.91 -1.02 20.77
C LEU A 316 1.80 -0.47 21.67
N PHE A 317 2.11 0.05 22.86
CA PHE A 317 1.17 0.85 23.64
C PHE A 317 0.84 2.16 22.92
N GLY A 318 1.86 2.86 22.41
CA GLY A 318 1.68 4.11 21.66
C GLY A 318 0.83 3.96 20.39
N LEU A 319 0.87 2.78 19.77
CA LEU A 319 0.07 2.39 18.60
C LEU A 319 -1.27 1.73 18.97
N GLU A 320 -1.60 1.65 20.26
CA GLU A 320 -2.82 1.01 20.79
C GLU A 320 -2.97 -0.47 20.39
N VAL A 321 -1.86 -1.13 20.03
CA VAL A 321 -1.82 -2.58 19.77
C VAL A 321 -1.92 -3.34 21.08
N ILE A 322 -1.16 -2.92 22.10
CA ILE A 322 -1.34 -3.38 23.47
C ILE A 322 -2.33 -2.43 24.15
N PRO A 323 -3.48 -2.93 24.64
CA PRO A 323 -4.47 -2.08 25.29
C PRO A 323 -3.99 -1.58 26.66
N GLY A 324 -4.39 -0.36 27.02
CA GLY A 324 -4.14 0.25 28.32
C GLY A 324 -2.94 1.21 28.35
N THR A 325 -2.50 1.57 29.55
CA THR A 325 -1.51 2.63 29.80
C THR A 325 -0.15 2.12 30.29
N GLY A 326 -0.01 0.82 30.59
CA GLY A 326 1.24 0.19 31.02
C GLY A 326 1.41 -0.02 32.53
N ASP A 327 0.58 0.59 33.38
CA ASP A 327 0.75 0.61 34.84
C ASP A 327 0.91 -0.80 35.48
N ASP A 328 0.13 -1.77 35.00
CA ASP A 328 0.15 -3.16 35.48
C ASP A 328 0.79 -4.14 34.47
N TYR A 329 1.62 -3.63 33.54
CA TYR A 329 2.18 -4.46 32.49
C TYR A 329 3.25 -5.41 33.02
N ASN A 330 2.89 -6.69 33.10
CA ASN A 330 3.78 -7.79 33.50
C ASN A 330 4.36 -8.49 32.27
N ILE A 331 5.64 -8.25 31.99
CA ILE A 331 6.36 -8.82 30.84
C ILE A 331 6.43 -10.35 30.83
N ASN A 332 6.46 -10.98 32.00
CA ASN A 332 6.60 -12.44 32.14
C ASN A 332 5.25 -13.18 32.14
N LYS A 333 4.13 -12.45 32.09
CA LYS A 333 2.79 -13.05 32.01
C LYS A 333 2.63 -13.76 30.67
N TYR A 334 2.20 -15.02 30.70
CA TYR A 334 1.74 -15.72 29.50
C TYR A 334 0.45 -15.11 29.00
N ILE A 335 0.38 -14.85 27.70
CA ILE A 335 -0.80 -14.26 27.07
C ILE A 335 -1.80 -15.33 26.67
N THR A 336 -3.08 -15.00 26.78
CA THR A 336 -4.15 -15.88 26.32
C THR A 336 -4.33 -15.78 24.81
N ARG A 337 -5.00 -16.77 24.23
CA ARG A 337 -5.37 -16.79 22.81
C ARG A 337 -6.23 -15.57 22.45
N ARG A 338 -7.15 -15.18 23.33
CA ARG A 338 -7.94 -13.94 23.21
C ARG A 338 -7.04 -12.72 23.09
N GLU A 339 -6.14 -12.53 24.06
CA GLU A 339 -5.23 -11.38 24.10
C GLU A 339 -4.37 -11.29 22.83
N PHE A 340 -3.83 -12.43 22.37
CA PHE A 340 -3.06 -12.48 21.14
C PHE A 340 -3.87 -12.09 19.90
N VAL A 341 -5.08 -12.63 19.73
CA VAL A 341 -5.92 -12.31 18.57
C VAL A 341 -6.29 -10.84 18.57
N ILE A 342 -6.62 -10.24 19.72
CA ILE A 342 -6.93 -8.81 19.80
C ILE A 342 -5.71 -7.98 19.38
N MET A 343 -4.53 -8.25 19.95
CA MET A 343 -3.30 -7.55 19.59
C MET A 343 -2.98 -7.73 18.09
N LEU A 344 -3.16 -8.93 17.54
CA LEU A 344 -2.95 -9.18 16.12
C LEU A 344 -3.90 -8.33 15.27
N MET A 345 -5.19 -8.35 15.57
CA MET A 345 -6.19 -7.57 14.83
C MET A 345 -5.97 -6.05 14.94
N GLN A 346 -5.39 -5.57 16.04
CA GLN A 346 -4.98 -4.17 16.19
C GLN A 346 -3.67 -3.84 15.47
N ALA A 347 -2.78 -4.82 15.31
CA ALA A 347 -1.55 -4.66 14.52
C ALA A 347 -1.82 -4.68 13.02
N VAL A 348 -2.75 -5.52 12.55
CA VAL A 348 -3.09 -5.66 11.11
C VAL A 348 -4.25 -4.76 10.67
N ARG A 349 -4.35 -3.55 11.24
CA ARG A 349 -5.43 -2.57 11.05
C ARG A 349 -6.01 -2.56 9.62
N ASP A 350 -7.31 -2.28 9.52
CA ASP A 350 -8.00 -2.21 8.23
C ASP A 350 -7.31 -1.22 7.28
N ILE A 351 -7.26 -1.61 6.01
CA ILE A 351 -6.72 -0.78 4.94
C ILE A 351 -7.66 0.44 4.77
N PRO A 352 -7.15 1.68 4.84
CA PRO A 352 -7.96 2.87 4.59
C PRO A 352 -8.63 2.84 3.21
N ALA A 353 -9.82 3.42 3.08
CA ALA A 353 -10.54 3.49 1.80
C ALA A 353 -9.98 4.63 0.91
N ASP A 354 -10.11 4.48 -0.43
CA ASP A 354 -9.72 5.51 -1.40
C ASP A 354 -10.52 6.81 -1.18
N PRO A 355 -9.87 7.94 -0.84
CA PRO A 355 -10.56 9.22 -0.63
C PRO A 355 -11.21 9.76 -1.92
N ASN A 356 -10.71 9.38 -3.10
CA ASN A 356 -11.21 9.87 -4.39
C ASN A 356 -12.49 9.16 -4.85
N VAL A 357 -12.84 8.02 -4.26
CA VAL A 357 -13.98 7.20 -4.70
C VAL A 357 -15.28 7.68 -4.04
N ARG A 358 -16.17 8.25 -4.84
CA ARG A 358 -17.54 8.56 -4.41
C ARG A 358 -18.44 7.34 -4.66
N THR A 359 -18.75 6.60 -3.61
CA THR A 359 -19.75 5.52 -3.68
C THR A 359 -21.17 6.06 -3.55
N SER A 360 -22.00 5.94 -4.58
CA SER A 360 -23.44 6.16 -4.46
C SER A 360 -24.12 4.87 -3.97
N SER A 361 -23.98 4.51 -2.69
CA SER A 361 -24.79 3.43 -2.15
C SER A 361 -26.19 3.96 -1.83
N LEU A 362 -27.20 3.58 -2.61
CA LEU A 362 -28.58 3.57 -2.11
C LEU A 362 -28.57 2.68 -0.87
N ALA A 363 -28.78 3.25 0.31
CA ALA A 363 -28.89 2.51 1.55
C ALA A 363 -30.10 1.57 1.45
N THR A 364 -29.88 0.37 0.93
CA THR A 364 -30.85 -0.71 1.01
C THR A 364 -30.89 -1.09 2.48
N ARG A 365 -31.86 -0.52 3.17
CA ARG A 365 -32.17 -0.78 4.58
C ARG A 365 -32.60 -2.24 4.65
N ASN A 366 -31.65 -3.15 4.77
CA ASN A 366 -31.89 -4.58 4.87
C ASN A 366 -32.69 -4.81 6.17
N ARG A 367 -34.00 -5.00 6.01
CA ARG A 367 -34.97 -5.14 7.11
C ARG A 367 -35.00 -6.55 7.72
N ASN A 368 -34.19 -7.46 7.21
CA ASN A 368 -34.05 -8.81 7.76
C ASN A 368 -32.76 -8.89 8.57
N LYS A 369 -32.83 -8.53 9.86
CA LYS A 369 -31.78 -8.84 10.82
C LYS A 369 -31.81 -10.36 11.05
N THR A 370 -30.99 -11.09 10.30
CA THR A 370 -30.71 -12.51 10.62
C THR A 370 -30.19 -12.57 12.05
N VAL A 371 -30.72 -13.50 12.85
CA VAL A 371 -30.24 -13.72 14.22
C VAL A 371 -28.79 -14.16 14.12
N GLU A 372 -27.88 -13.34 14.63
CA GLU A 372 -26.46 -13.64 14.65
C GLU A 372 -26.19 -14.78 15.63
N VAL A 373 -25.39 -15.76 15.19
CA VAL A 373 -25.00 -16.91 16.00
C VAL A 373 -23.48 -16.93 16.03
N SER A 374 -22.91 -16.99 17.24
CA SER A 374 -21.47 -17.09 17.41
C SER A 374 -20.95 -18.40 16.78
N PRO A 375 -19.83 -18.36 16.03
CA PRO A 375 -19.18 -19.57 15.55
C PRO A 375 -18.59 -20.43 16.69
N PHE A 376 -18.47 -19.85 17.90
CA PHE A 376 -17.88 -20.49 19.06
C PHE A 376 -18.84 -20.49 20.26
N ILE A 377 -19.02 -21.65 20.90
CA ILE A 377 -19.97 -21.80 22.00
C ILE A 377 -19.45 -21.20 23.33
N ASP A 378 -18.15 -20.96 23.41
CA ASP A 378 -17.44 -20.37 24.55
C ASP A 378 -17.12 -18.88 24.37
N VAL A 379 -17.64 -18.25 23.31
CA VAL A 379 -17.56 -16.79 23.10
C VAL A 379 -18.97 -16.24 22.94
N SER A 380 -19.39 -15.40 23.90
CA SER A 380 -20.71 -14.77 23.92
C SER A 380 -20.81 -13.65 22.88
N LEU A 381 -22.01 -13.38 22.34
CA LEU A 381 -22.28 -12.24 21.47
C LEU A 381 -22.11 -10.89 22.20
N ASP A 382 -22.29 -10.89 23.53
CA ASP A 382 -22.15 -9.70 24.39
C ASP A 382 -20.69 -9.49 24.86
N ASP A 383 -19.77 -10.38 24.50
CA ASP A 383 -18.35 -10.24 24.81
C ASP A 383 -17.77 -9.05 24.03
N PRO A 384 -17.06 -8.10 24.68
CA PRO A 384 -16.51 -6.93 24.01
C PRO A 384 -15.55 -7.30 22.86
N ASP A 385 -14.87 -8.44 22.96
CA ASP A 385 -13.89 -8.90 21.96
C ASP A 385 -14.51 -9.79 20.88
N TYR A 386 -15.80 -10.14 21.00
CA TYR A 386 -16.49 -11.03 20.07
C TYR A 386 -16.36 -10.58 18.62
N SER A 387 -16.53 -9.28 18.37
CA SER A 387 -16.44 -8.71 17.01
C SER A 387 -15.06 -8.93 16.36
N LEU A 388 -13.98 -8.77 17.12
CA LEU A 388 -12.61 -8.97 16.64
C LEU A 388 -12.31 -10.46 16.45
N ILE A 389 -12.72 -11.31 17.39
CA ILE A 389 -12.55 -12.78 17.29
C ILE A 389 -13.31 -13.33 16.08
N LYS A 390 -14.56 -12.89 15.89
CA LYS A 390 -15.39 -13.24 14.74
C LYS A 390 -14.73 -12.81 13.44
N ARG A 391 -14.28 -11.56 13.34
CA ARG A 391 -13.58 -11.05 12.15
C ARG A 391 -12.33 -11.85 11.84
N ALA A 392 -11.51 -12.16 12.85
CA ALA A 392 -10.32 -13.00 12.70
C ALA A 392 -10.68 -14.41 12.19
N TYR A 393 -11.78 -14.98 12.66
CA TYR A 393 -12.26 -16.28 12.20
C TYR A 393 -12.79 -16.25 10.76
N GLU A 394 -13.65 -15.27 10.43
CA GLU A 394 -14.23 -15.08 9.08
C GLU A 394 -13.13 -14.86 8.04
N ASN A 395 -12.07 -14.13 8.42
CA ASN A 395 -10.90 -13.88 7.59
C ASN A 395 -9.86 -15.02 7.62
N ARG A 396 -10.16 -16.16 8.27
CA ARG A 396 -9.28 -17.34 8.37
C ARG A 396 -7.90 -17.06 8.99
N ILE A 397 -7.79 -15.98 9.77
CA ILE A 397 -6.60 -15.68 10.59
C ILE A 397 -6.50 -16.71 11.72
N THR A 398 -7.62 -17.00 12.37
CA THR A 398 -7.72 -17.99 13.45
C THR A 398 -8.74 -19.07 13.10
N ALA A 399 -8.54 -20.25 13.69
CA ALA A 399 -9.52 -21.32 13.74
C ALA A 399 -9.90 -21.61 15.20
N GLY A 400 -10.99 -22.35 15.42
CA GLY A 400 -11.28 -22.93 16.73
C GLY A 400 -10.34 -24.09 17.06
N THR A 401 -10.27 -24.48 18.34
CA THR A 401 -9.51 -25.65 18.81
C THR A 401 -10.25 -26.97 18.53
N GLY A 402 -11.53 -26.88 18.12
CA GLY A 402 -12.37 -28.01 17.75
C GLY A 402 -13.71 -27.99 18.49
N ARG A 403 -14.67 -28.80 18.05
CA ARG A 403 -16.01 -28.93 18.69
C ARG A 403 -16.72 -27.59 18.96
N TYR A 404 -16.53 -26.61 18.09
CA TYR A 404 -17.07 -25.25 18.21
C TYR A 404 -16.49 -24.43 19.39
N TYR A 405 -15.29 -24.75 19.89
CA TYR A 405 -14.59 -23.95 20.89
C TYR A 405 -13.52 -23.06 20.27
N PHE A 406 -13.35 -21.87 20.83
CA PHE A 406 -12.21 -20.98 20.57
C PHE A 406 -11.12 -21.11 21.63
N GLU A 407 -11.48 -21.41 22.87
CA GLU A 407 -10.62 -21.40 24.06
C GLU A 407 -9.94 -20.04 24.32
N PRO A 408 -10.73 -18.98 24.58
CA PRO A 408 -10.19 -17.62 24.72
C PRO A 408 -9.19 -17.48 25.87
N GLU A 409 -9.37 -18.22 26.95
CA GLU A 409 -8.55 -18.14 28.17
C GLU A 409 -7.34 -19.10 28.17
N SER A 410 -7.23 -19.98 27.17
CA SER A 410 -6.05 -20.85 27.01
C SER A 410 -4.84 -20.01 26.61
N TYR A 411 -3.66 -20.35 27.15
CA TYR A 411 -2.41 -19.69 26.74
C TYR A 411 -2.03 -20.08 25.32
N ILE A 412 -1.66 -19.08 24.51
CA ILE A 412 -1.29 -19.31 23.12
C ILE A 412 0.11 -19.93 23.01
N THR A 413 0.27 -20.83 22.04
CA THR A 413 1.56 -21.44 21.68
C THR A 413 2.25 -20.71 20.53
N TYR A 414 3.58 -20.87 20.40
CA TYR A 414 4.32 -20.35 19.24
C TYR A 414 3.80 -20.89 17.90
N ALA A 415 3.44 -22.17 17.82
CA ALA A 415 2.88 -22.75 16.61
C ALA A 415 1.58 -22.05 16.17
N GLU A 416 0.70 -21.75 17.11
CA GLU A 416 -0.56 -21.06 16.83
C GLU A 416 -0.35 -19.59 16.48
N ALA A 417 0.45 -18.87 17.27
CA ALA A 417 0.73 -17.46 17.06
C ALA A 417 1.34 -17.18 15.69
N ILE A 418 2.37 -17.94 15.31
CA ILE A 418 3.04 -17.78 14.00
C ILE A 418 2.10 -18.18 12.87
N LYS A 419 1.28 -19.23 13.05
CA LYS A 419 0.27 -19.60 12.07
C LYS A 419 -0.71 -18.44 11.84
N MET A 420 -1.22 -17.82 12.90
CA MET A 420 -2.14 -16.69 12.79
C MET A 420 -1.50 -15.47 12.12
N ILE A 421 -0.25 -15.12 12.48
CA ILE A 421 0.47 -14.00 11.87
C ILE A 421 0.62 -14.20 10.35
N VAL A 422 1.10 -15.36 9.92
CA VAL A 422 1.28 -15.62 8.48
C VAL A 422 -0.05 -15.73 7.75
N SER A 423 -1.09 -16.25 8.39
CA SER A 423 -2.46 -16.25 7.84
C SER A 423 -3.05 -14.86 7.69
N ALA A 424 -2.72 -13.93 8.59
CA ALA A 424 -3.12 -12.53 8.43
C ALA A 424 -2.44 -11.89 7.21
N LEU A 425 -1.18 -12.20 6.96
CA LEU A 425 -0.46 -11.76 5.76
C LEU A 425 -0.90 -12.49 4.48
N GLY A 426 -1.48 -13.69 4.60
CA GLY A 426 -1.90 -14.51 3.46
C GLY A 426 -0.75 -15.07 2.62
N LEU A 427 0.42 -15.24 3.24
CA LEU A 427 1.69 -15.63 2.59
C LEU A 427 2.06 -17.10 2.78
N GLU A 428 1.14 -17.97 3.22
CA GLU A 428 1.45 -19.38 3.46
C GLU A 428 1.94 -20.12 2.21
N ASN A 429 1.55 -19.65 1.02
CA ASN A 429 1.93 -20.24 -0.26
C ASN A 429 3.39 -19.94 -0.66
N LEU A 430 4.09 -19.06 0.07
CA LEU A 430 5.54 -18.89 -0.10
C LEU A 430 6.33 -20.12 0.40
N ALA A 431 5.71 -20.96 1.23
CA ALA A 431 6.34 -22.18 1.71
C ALA A 431 6.54 -23.20 0.56
N PRO A 432 7.69 -23.90 0.49
CA PRO A 432 7.93 -24.91 -0.52
C PRO A 432 6.89 -26.04 -0.53
N TRP A 433 6.45 -26.44 -1.73
CA TRP A 433 5.59 -27.59 -1.98
C TRP A 433 6.41 -28.75 -2.59
N PRO A 434 6.16 -30.03 -2.23
CA PRO A 434 5.15 -30.55 -1.32
C PRO A 434 5.58 -30.59 0.16
N ASN A 435 6.89 -30.45 0.43
CA ASN A 435 7.45 -30.56 1.78
C ASN A 435 8.21 -29.28 2.12
N THR A 436 7.92 -28.73 3.30
CA THR A 436 8.63 -27.58 3.85
C THR A 436 9.54 -28.05 4.99
N ASN A 437 10.84 -27.78 4.86
CA ASN A 437 11.78 -27.85 5.98
C ASN A 437 12.07 -26.45 6.48
N THR A 438 12.17 -26.32 7.80
CA THR A 438 12.50 -25.06 8.46
C THR A 438 13.95 -25.06 8.93
N PRO A 439 14.60 -23.88 9.08
CA PRO A 439 15.95 -23.78 9.63
C PRO A 439 16.05 -24.02 11.14
N TYR A 440 14.93 -24.19 11.85
CA TYR A 440 14.90 -24.37 13.30
C TYR A 440 15.49 -25.72 13.71
N VAL A 441 16.17 -25.73 14.87
CA VAL A 441 16.79 -26.94 15.43
C VAL A 441 15.76 -28.03 15.73
N ASP A 442 14.55 -27.65 16.14
CA ASP A 442 13.43 -28.53 16.46
C ASP A 442 12.39 -28.61 15.33
N ASN A 443 12.83 -28.48 14.06
CA ASN A 443 11.98 -28.61 12.87
C ASN A 443 10.97 -29.78 12.95
N ASP A 444 11.41 -30.95 13.41
CA ASP A 444 10.56 -32.15 13.44
C ASP A 444 9.47 -32.10 14.52
N SER A 445 9.64 -31.26 15.54
CA SER A 445 8.63 -31.02 16.58
C SER A 445 7.53 -30.06 16.12
N ILE A 446 7.74 -29.30 15.03
CA ILE A 446 6.76 -28.32 14.53
C ILE A 446 5.54 -29.06 13.95
N PRO A 447 4.32 -28.81 14.43
CA PRO A 447 3.13 -29.44 13.89
C PRO A 447 2.95 -29.16 12.39
N ALA A 448 2.43 -30.14 11.64
CA ALA A 448 2.25 -30.02 10.20
C ALA A 448 1.45 -28.77 9.78
N TYR A 449 0.43 -28.39 10.57
CA TYR A 449 -0.40 -27.20 10.29
C TYR A 449 0.35 -25.87 10.41
N ALA A 450 1.44 -25.82 11.18
CA ALA A 450 2.23 -24.62 11.45
C ALA A 450 3.55 -24.59 10.68
N ARG A 451 4.00 -25.71 10.11
CA ARG A 451 5.31 -25.86 9.46
C ARG A 451 5.54 -24.87 8.31
N ASN A 452 4.54 -24.68 7.44
CA ASN A 452 4.63 -23.71 6.35
C ASN A 452 4.74 -22.28 6.90
N ALA A 453 3.88 -21.93 7.87
CA ALA A 453 3.91 -20.61 8.49
C ALA A 453 5.24 -20.35 9.22
N ALA A 454 5.80 -21.35 9.91
CA ALA A 454 7.09 -21.23 10.58
C ALA A 454 8.24 -20.96 9.60
N SER A 455 8.25 -21.63 8.44
CA SER A 455 9.22 -21.37 7.37
C SER A 455 9.09 -19.97 6.79
N VAL A 456 7.86 -19.55 6.50
CA VAL A 456 7.57 -18.21 5.95
C VAL A 456 7.97 -17.13 6.96
N ALA A 457 7.53 -17.23 8.21
CA ALA A 457 7.89 -16.28 9.26
C ALA A 457 9.41 -16.16 9.47
N TYR A 458 10.15 -17.27 9.28
CA TYR A 458 11.62 -17.24 9.29
C TYR A 458 12.16 -16.45 8.09
N SER A 459 11.70 -16.75 6.87
CA SER A 459 12.16 -16.07 5.65
C SER A 459 11.86 -14.57 5.63
N LEU A 460 10.73 -14.17 6.24
CA LEU A 460 10.31 -12.78 6.36
C LEU A 460 10.99 -12.05 7.54
N GLY A 461 11.79 -12.75 8.35
CA GLY A 461 12.47 -12.17 9.52
C GLY A 461 11.54 -11.86 10.70
N ILE A 462 10.26 -12.25 10.65
CA ILE A 462 9.28 -12.00 11.72
C ILE A 462 9.64 -12.78 12.98
N PHE A 463 10.03 -14.05 12.81
CA PHE A 463 10.48 -14.92 13.90
C PHE A 463 11.63 -15.81 13.43
N GLN A 464 12.78 -15.72 14.10
CA GLN A 464 14.00 -16.47 13.77
C GLN A 464 14.32 -17.57 14.79
N GLY A 465 13.45 -17.76 15.78
CA GLY A 465 13.62 -18.71 16.87
C GLY A 465 14.13 -18.03 18.15
N ASP A 466 14.32 -18.83 19.19
CA ASP A 466 14.97 -18.38 20.41
C ASP A 466 16.49 -18.20 20.22
N GLU A 467 17.20 -17.78 21.27
CA GLU A 467 18.65 -17.58 21.25
C GLU A 467 19.46 -18.83 20.86
N ARG A 468 18.84 -20.01 20.94
CA ARG A 468 19.44 -21.31 20.62
C ARG A 468 19.00 -21.82 19.25
N GLY A 469 18.20 -21.06 18.50
CA GLY A 469 17.68 -21.41 17.18
C GLY A 469 16.49 -22.38 17.22
N PHE A 470 15.81 -22.53 18.35
CA PHE A 470 14.61 -23.36 18.47
C PHE A 470 13.35 -22.55 18.16
N PHE A 471 12.38 -23.19 17.50
CA PHE A 471 11.03 -22.65 17.30
C PHE A 471 10.18 -22.78 18.56
N ASN A 472 10.35 -23.88 19.31
CA ASN A 472 9.61 -24.21 20.52
C ASN A 472 8.08 -24.22 20.32
N PRO A 473 7.54 -25.13 19.48
CA PRO A 473 6.18 -25.05 18.95
C PRO A 473 5.07 -25.09 20.01
N SER A 474 5.28 -25.82 21.11
CA SER A 474 4.34 -25.92 22.25
C SER A 474 4.63 -24.94 23.38
N GLY A 475 5.70 -24.14 23.25
CA GLY A 475 6.07 -23.10 24.20
C GLY A 475 4.99 -22.01 24.27
N ARG A 476 4.69 -21.55 25.48
CA ARG A 476 3.75 -20.45 25.72
C ARG A 476 4.45 -19.11 25.54
N ILE A 477 3.72 -18.15 25.01
CA ILE A 477 4.26 -16.82 24.71
C ILE A 477 4.01 -15.88 25.88
N THR A 478 5.06 -15.21 26.34
CA THR A 478 4.97 -14.13 27.32
C THR A 478 4.66 -12.78 26.67
N ASN A 479 4.20 -11.81 27.46
CA ASN A 479 3.91 -10.45 27.01
C ASN A 479 5.07 -9.80 26.24
N GLU A 480 6.31 -9.92 26.73
CA GLU A 480 7.49 -9.38 26.06
C GLU A 480 7.80 -10.07 24.72
N GLN A 481 7.61 -11.39 24.65
CA GLN A 481 7.82 -12.17 23.44
C GLN A 481 6.77 -11.84 22.38
N ALA A 482 5.52 -11.66 22.80
CA ALA A 482 4.44 -11.19 21.93
C ALA A 482 4.72 -9.76 21.43
N ALA A 483 5.17 -8.86 22.31
CA ALA A 483 5.55 -7.50 21.92
C ALA A 483 6.65 -7.51 20.84
N LYS A 484 7.67 -8.38 20.97
CA LYS A 484 8.69 -8.56 19.94
C LYS A 484 8.09 -9.04 18.60
N LEU A 485 7.20 -10.04 18.64
CA LEU A 485 6.56 -10.57 17.44
C LEU A 485 5.72 -9.51 16.71
N PHE A 486 4.89 -8.75 17.43
CA PHE A 486 4.07 -7.69 16.84
C PHE A 486 4.91 -6.51 16.34
N TYR A 487 5.96 -6.14 17.06
CA TYR A 487 6.91 -5.14 16.59
C TYR A 487 7.56 -5.55 15.27
N ASN A 488 8.06 -6.79 15.18
CA ASN A 488 8.64 -7.33 13.95
C ASN A 488 7.61 -7.42 12.81
N LEU A 489 6.37 -7.80 13.11
CA LEU A 489 5.28 -7.83 12.13
C LEU A 489 4.99 -6.44 11.56
N ILE A 490 4.90 -5.41 12.42
CA ILE A 490 4.67 -4.03 11.98
C ILE A 490 5.86 -3.50 11.17
N GLN A 491 7.09 -3.79 11.59
CA GLN A 491 8.30 -3.46 10.83
C GLN A 491 8.31 -4.14 9.45
N TYR A 492 7.95 -5.42 9.37
CA TYR A 492 7.82 -6.12 8.10
C TYR A 492 6.78 -5.44 7.19
N MET A 493 5.61 -5.13 7.74
CA MET A 493 4.52 -4.51 6.98
C MET A 493 4.82 -3.07 6.56
N GLY A 494 5.63 -2.32 7.31
CA GLY A 494 5.94 -0.90 7.03
C GLY A 494 7.23 -0.66 6.23
N ASP A 495 8.23 -1.55 6.34
CA ASP A 495 9.57 -1.33 5.76
C ASP A 495 9.99 -2.45 4.79
N GLU A 496 9.88 -3.73 5.20
CA GLU A 496 10.40 -4.84 4.38
C GLU A 496 9.58 -5.09 3.12
N LEU A 497 8.24 -4.95 3.17
CA LEU A 497 7.40 -5.02 1.98
C LEU A 497 7.75 -3.93 0.96
N VAL A 498 8.05 -2.71 1.41
CA VAL A 498 8.46 -1.61 0.52
C VAL A 498 9.73 -1.98 -0.24
N LYS A 499 10.72 -2.60 0.43
CA LYS A 499 11.98 -3.00 -0.23
C LYS A 499 11.74 -3.98 -1.37
N ASP A 500 10.82 -4.93 -1.20
CA ASP A 500 10.51 -5.95 -2.20
C ASP A 500 9.74 -5.39 -3.41
N TYR A 501 8.78 -4.50 -3.14
CA TYR A 501 7.87 -3.95 -4.15
C TYR A 501 8.37 -2.65 -4.81
N SER A 502 9.34 -1.94 -4.22
CA SER A 502 9.93 -0.72 -4.78
C SER A 502 11.42 -0.87 -5.00
N ASP A 503 12.20 -0.95 -3.93
CA ASP A 503 13.66 -0.79 -3.98
C ASP A 503 14.32 -1.86 -4.87
N ARG A 504 13.86 -3.10 -4.77
CA ARG A 504 14.32 -4.20 -5.63
C ARG A 504 14.01 -3.91 -7.10
N ILE A 505 12.78 -3.51 -7.42
CA ILE A 505 12.36 -3.30 -8.82
C ILE A 505 13.08 -2.09 -9.43
N LEU A 506 13.34 -1.05 -8.65
CA LEU A 506 14.09 0.14 -9.08
C LEU A 506 15.61 -0.11 -9.20
N SER A 507 16.13 -1.17 -8.60
CA SER A 507 17.57 -1.50 -8.63
C SER A 507 17.98 -2.39 -9.80
N PHE A 508 17.01 -2.96 -10.54
CA PHE A 508 17.21 -3.92 -11.64
C PHE A 508 16.43 -3.53 -12.91
#